data_AF-A0A7K1G6P3-F1
#
_entry.id   AF-A0A7K1G6P3-F1
#
_cell.length_a   1.000
_cell.length_b   1.000
_cell.length_c   1.000
_cell.angle_alpha   90.00
_cell.angle_beta   90.00
_cell.angle_gamma   90.00
#
_symmetry.space_group_name_H-M   'P 1'
#
loop_
_entity.id
_entity.type
_entity.pdbx_description
1 polymer ?
#
loop_
_entity_poly.entity_id
_entity_poly.type
_entity_poly.pdbx_seq_one_letter_code
_entity_poly.pdbx_strand_id
1 'polypeptide(L)' 'MTTITINERTKAGKTLLELAKLLAVTNKGVKIEEEESPYNPEFVKKIKKIEADYNSGKSKSITLDPNDIWGSLGLK' A
#
# COMPACT_ATOMS: atom_id res chain seq x y z
N MET A 1 -19.04 15.53 15.18
CA MET A 1 -18.41 14.71 14.12
C MET A 1 -18.34 13.29 14.64
N THR A 2 -18.84 12.32 13.87
CA THR A 2 -18.88 10.91 14.25
C THR A 2 -17.98 10.14 13.31
N THR A 3 -17.08 9.33 13.86
CA THR A 3 -16.15 8.51 13.07
C THR A 3 -16.68 7.09 12.97
N ILE A 4 -16.73 6.55 11.75
CA ILE A 4 -17.10 5.15 11.47
C ILE A 4 -15.86 4.44 10.97
N THR A 5 -15.41 3.42 11.69
CA THR A 5 -14.24 2.61 11.29
C THR A 5 -14.70 1.43 10.41
N ILE A 6 -14.16 1.34 9.20
CA ILE A 6 -14.53 0.31 8.22
C ILE A 6 -13.36 -0.64 8.02
N ASN A 7 -13.59 -1.95 8.18
CA ASN A 7 -12.60 -2.96 7.83
C ASN A 7 -12.78 -3.42 6.37
N GLU A 8 -11.98 -2.86 5.47
CA GLU A 8 -12.01 -3.15 4.02
C GLU A 8 -11.70 -4.61 3.64
N ARG A 9 -11.17 -5.42 4.57
CA ARG A 9 -10.90 -6.84 4.30
C ARG A 9 -12.15 -7.70 4.41
N THR A 10 -13.23 -7.19 5.01
CA THR A 10 -14.48 -7.92 5.21
C THR A 10 -15.50 -7.62 4.11
N LYS A 11 -16.41 -8.57 3.81
CA LYS A 11 -17.49 -8.34 2.83
C LYS A 11 -18.37 -7.14 3.20
N ALA A 12 -18.80 -7.07 4.47
CA ALA A 12 -19.63 -5.98 4.97
C ALA A 12 -18.92 -4.62 4.93
N GLY A 13 -17.61 -4.58 5.24
CA GLY A 13 -16.83 -3.35 5.15
C GLY A 13 -16.70 -2.85 3.72
N LYS A 14 -16.42 -3.75 2.75
CA LYS A 14 -16.37 -3.38 1.33
C LYS A 14 -17.69 -2.82 0.83
N THR A 15 -18.81 -3.46 1.15
CA THR A 15 -20.14 -3.00 0.70
C THR A 15 -20.50 -1.64 1.29
N LEU A 16 -20.16 -1.40 2.56
CA LEU A 16 -20.41 -0.11 3.21
C LEU A 16 -19.53 1.01 2.61
N LEU A 17 -18.27 0.71 2.29
CA LEU A 17 -17.37 1.64 1.61
C LEU A 17 -17.85 1.99 0.20
N GLU A 18 -18.29 1.01 -0.59
CA GLU A 18 -18.82 1.24 -1.94
C GLU A 18 -20.08 2.11 -1.92
N LEU A 19 -21.01 1.84 -0.99
CA LEU A 19 -22.19 2.67 -0.79
C LEU A 19 -21.81 4.11 -0.40
N ALA A 20 -20.87 4.28 0.53
CA ALA A 20 -20.38 5.59 0.92
C ALA A 20 -19.76 6.34 -0.26
N LYS A 21 -18.98 5.66 -1.12
CA LYS A 21 -18.40 6.24 -2.34
C LYS A 21 -19.47 6.67 -3.33
N LEU A 22 -20.49 5.84 -3.57
CA LEU A 22 -21.62 6.19 -4.42
C LEU A 22 -22.37 7.42 -3.90
N LEU A 23 -22.63 7.47 -2.59
CA LEU A 23 -23.29 8.60 -1.96
C LEU A 23 -22.44 9.86 -2.06
N ALA A 24 -21.13 9.80 -1.83
CA ALA A 24 -20.24 10.95 -1.93
C ALA A 24 -20.21 11.57 -3.35
N VAL A 25 -20.35 10.74 -4.39
CA VAL A 25 -20.42 11.20 -5.79
C VAL A 25 -21.79 11.80 -6.13
N THR A 26 -22.87 11.16 -5.68
CA THR A 26 -24.24 11.51 -6.09
C THR A 26 -24.87 12.60 -5.23
N ASN A 27 -24.53 12.62 -3.94
CA ASN A 27 -25.09 13.51 -2.94
C ASN A 27 -23.93 14.10 -2.11
N LYS A 28 -23.75 15.42 -2.16
CA LYS A 28 -22.71 16.15 -1.39
C LYS A 28 -22.86 16.06 0.14
N GLY A 29 -23.69 15.16 0.66
CA GLY A 29 -23.91 14.91 2.09
C GLY A 29 -22.94 13.90 2.72
N VAL A 30 -22.14 13.19 1.92
CA VAL A 30 -21.11 12.27 2.42
C VAL A 30 -19.74 12.73 1.96
N LYS A 31 -18.82 12.94 2.91
CA LYS A 31 -17.41 13.23 2.66
C LYS A 31 -16.58 12.06 3.21
N ILE A 32 -15.76 11.46 2.35
CA ILE A 32 -14.81 10.42 2.76
C ILE A 32 -13.46 11.11 2.94
N GLU A 33 -12.93 11.05 4.14
CA GLU A 33 -11.60 11.54 4.48
C GLU A 33 -10.72 10.31 4.67
N GLU A 34 -9.92 9.98 3.66
CA GLU A 34 -8.90 8.95 3.76
C GLU A 34 -7.63 9.62 4.32
N GLU A 35 -7.01 9.01 5.34
CA GLU A 35 -5.69 9.46 5.77
C GLU A 35 -4.72 9.29 4.59
N GLU A 36 -4.16 10.40 4.11
CA GLU A 36 -3.13 10.35 3.09
C GLU A 36 -1.95 9.54 3.64
N SER A 37 -1.51 8.55 2.86
CA SER A 37 -0.31 7.82 3.21
C SER A 37 0.84 8.81 3.35
N PRO A 38 1.66 8.74 4.41
CA PRO A 38 2.82 9.61 4.55
C PRO A 38 3.87 9.33 3.46
N TYR A 39 3.71 8.24 2.70
CA TYR A 39 4.63 7.82 1.66
C TYR A 39 4.19 8.30 0.28
N ASN A 40 5.17 8.74 -0.51
CA ASN A 40 4.95 9.12 -1.90
C ASN A 40 4.30 7.94 -2.68
N PRO A 41 3.21 8.17 -3.44
CA PRO A 41 2.54 7.13 -4.22
C PRO A 41 3.46 6.36 -5.19
N GLU A 42 4.41 7.03 -5.83
CA GLU A 42 5.38 6.41 -6.75
C GLU A 42 6.36 5.50 -5.99
N PHE A 43 6.74 5.88 -4.77
CA PHE A 43 7.53 5.01 -3.89
C PHE A 43 6.76 3.74 -3.55
N VAL A 44 5.48 3.85 -3.14
CA VAL A 44 4.64 2.70 -2.80
C VAL A 44 4.46 1.77 -4.00
N LYS A 45 4.23 2.31 -5.20
CA LYS A 45 4.14 1.52 -6.44
C LYS A 45 5.44 0.77 -6.73
N LYS A 46 6.59 1.43 -6.59
CA LYS A 46 7.91 0.81 -6.81
C LYS A 46 8.13 -0.37 -5.86
N ILE A 47 7.82 -0.21 -4.57
CA ILE A 47 7.96 -1.29 -3.58
C ILE A 47 7.05 -2.47 -3.92
N LYS A 48 5.76 -2.23 -4.19
CA LYS A 48 4.81 -3.29 -4.57
C LYS A 48 5.25 -4.06 -5.83
N LYS A 49 5.84 -3.37 -6.79
CA LYS A 49 6.38 -4.00 -8.01
C LYS A 49 7.54 -4.93 -7.67
N ILE A 50 8.50 -4.46 -6.85
CA ILE A 50 9.65 -5.27 -6.42
C ILE A 50 9.18 -6.51 -5.63
N GLU A 51 8.21 -6.34 -4.74
CA GLU A 51 7.62 -7.46 -3.98
C GLU A 51 6.97 -8.51 -4.91
N ALA A 52 6.19 -8.08 -5.90
CA ALA A 52 5.59 -8.97 -6.89
C ALA A 52 6.64 -9.69 -7.75
N ASP A 53 7.69 -8.98 -8.17
CA ASP A 53 8.80 -9.57 -8.93
C ASP A 53 9.60 -10.56 -8.08
N TYR A 54 9.73 -10.33 -6.76
CA TYR A 54 10.39 -11.26 -5.83
C TYR A 54 9.55 -12.52 -5.65
N ASN A 55 8.27 -12.37 -5.35
CA ASN A 55 7.34 -13.50 -5.16
C ASN A 55 7.15 -14.34 -6.43
N SER A 56 7.33 -13.74 -7.61
CA SER A 56 7.28 -14.45 -8.90
C SER A 56 8.64 -15.02 -9.36
N GLY A 57 9.72 -14.84 -8.59
CA GLY A 57 11.05 -15.35 -8.92
C GLY A 57 11.75 -14.61 -10.07
N LYS A 58 11.23 -13.45 -10.49
CA LYS A 58 11.85 -12.60 -11.53
C LYS A 58 12.99 -11.75 -10.98
N SER A 59 13.04 -11.57 -9.66
CA SER A 59 14.06 -10.76 -8.98
C SER A 59 15.27 -11.58 -8.60
N LYS A 60 16.44 -10.92 -8.58
CA LYS A 60 17.64 -11.45 -7.93
C LYS A 60 17.72 -10.91 -6.51
N SER A 61 17.85 -11.80 -5.53
CA SER A 61 18.23 -11.43 -4.18
C SER A 61 19.73 -11.66 -3.99
N ILE A 62 20.35 -10.86 -3.12
CA ILE A 62 21.71 -11.06 -2.65
C ILE A 62 21.65 -11.22 -1.13
N THR A 63 22.48 -12.11 -0.59
CA THR A 63 22.68 -12.20 0.85
C THR A 63 23.80 -11.23 1.22
N LEU A 64 23.53 -10.35 2.19
CA LEU A 64 24.53 -9.40 2.68
C LEU A 64 25.25 -10.00 3.88
N ASP A 65 26.58 -9.92 3.87
CA ASP A 65 27.39 -10.13 5.07
C ASP A 65 27.31 -8.88 5.95
N PRO A 66 26.80 -8.99 7.20
CA PRO A 66 26.75 -7.87 8.13
C PRO A 66 28.13 -7.27 8.45
N ASN A 67 29.21 -8.06 8.32
CA ASN A 67 30.57 -7.63 8.59
C ASN A 67 31.23 -6.96 7.38
N ASP A 68 30.70 -7.15 6.17
CA ASP A 68 31.18 -6.52 4.93
C ASP A 68 30.03 -6.22 3.96
N ILE A 69 29.21 -5.22 4.32
CA ILE A 69 28.05 -4.81 3.52
C ILE A 69 28.48 -4.34 2.13
N TRP A 70 29.53 -3.51 2.05
CA TRP A 70 29.98 -2.93 0.79
C TRP A 70 30.66 -3.96 -0.12
N GLY A 71 31.43 -4.89 0.44
CA GLY A 71 31.99 -6.02 -0.29
C GLY A 71 30.91 -6.95 -0.83
N SER A 72 29.85 -7.20 -0.05
CA SER A 72 28.68 -7.99 -0.50
C SER A 72 27.94 -7.36 -1.68
N LEU A 73 28.06 -6.04 -1.84
CA LEU A 73 27.51 -5.27 -2.96
C LEU A 73 28.49 -5.13 -4.15
N GLY A 74 29.74 -5.61 -4.01
CA GLY A 74 30.77 -5.47 -5.04
C GLY A 74 31.28 -4.04 -5.25
N LEU A 75 31.20 -3.19 -4.22
CA LEU A 75 31.52 -1.75 -4.30
C LEU A 75 32.91 -1.42 -3.73
N LYS A 76 33.93 -2.25 -4.00
CA LYS A 76 35.32 -2.03 -3.59
C LYS A 76 36.18 -1.43 -4.70
#